data_AF-A0A537RPF0-F1
#
_entry.id   AF-A0A537RPF0-F1
#
_cell.length_a   1.000
_cell.length_b   1.000
_cell.length_c   1.000
_cell.angle_alpha   90.00
_cell.angle_beta   90.00
_cell.angle_gamma   90.00
#
_symmetry.space_group_name_H-M   'P 1'
#
loop_
_entity.id
_entity.type
_entity.pdbx_description
1 polymer ?
#
loop_
_entity_poly.entity_id
_entity_poly.type
_entity_poly.pdbx_seq_one_letter_code
_entity_poly.pdbx_strand_id
1 'polypeptide(L)'
;MSHFSSALVAGRLLGLDADALTRAQGIAASTAGGVQVFLEEGAWTKRLHPGWGAVAGITAATLAKNGFFGPSRAYEGRFGLFETHLQEHAAEVDLGRITAGLGTAWELPDTSIKPYPICLYGKLKPTSDSLAEVRVRIPRDTLPIVAEPVVVKTAPANDYDAKFSAQYVVATCLLKGRIGLAELEPEARNDAVVLALARRVVVEADAESGYPKYMSGGVSLITADGRRHDEYVPINNGSGERALDADGIADKFFASAVLTVSHAKSVRVRDAILALETIQVAELAAALRRD
;
A
#
# COMPACT_ATOMS: atom_id res chain seq x y z
N MET A 1 10.99 -4.57 -7.26
CA MET A 1 9.96 -4.31 -8.30
C MET A 1 9.99 -2.89 -8.86
N SER A 2 9.94 -1.82 -8.06
CA SER A 2 9.92 -0.43 -8.56
C SER A 2 11.17 -0.02 -9.37
N HIS A 3 12.33 -0.60 -9.09
CA HIS A 3 13.59 -0.34 -9.82
C HIS A 3 13.47 -0.73 -11.30
N PHE A 4 12.98 -1.95 -11.55
CA PHE A 4 12.82 -2.53 -12.89
C PHE A 4 11.82 -1.73 -13.75
N SER A 5 10.62 -1.49 -13.23
CA SER A 5 9.59 -0.72 -13.93
C SER A 5 10.02 0.71 -14.19
N SER A 6 10.65 1.38 -13.20
CA SER A 6 11.14 2.75 -13.38
C SER A 6 12.24 2.84 -14.43
N ALA A 7 13.12 1.85 -14.53
CA ALA A 7 14.14 1.79 -15.59
C ALA A 7 13.52 1.62 -16.99
N LEU A 8 12.44 0.83 -17.12
CA LEU A 8 11.72 0.72 -18.40
C LEU A 8 11.03 2.03 -18.76
N VAL A 9 10.27 2.63 -17.83
CA VAL A 9 9.56 3.90 -18.06
C VAL A 9 10.54 5.00 -18.43
N ALA A 10 11.61 5.19 -17.64
CA ALA A 10 12.63 6.19 -17.91
C ALA A 10 13.35 5.92 -19.24
N GLY A 11 13.70 4.67 -19.53
CA GLY A 11 14.35 4.31 -20.78
C GLY A 11 13.47 4.59 -22.00
N ARG A 12 12.16 4.31 -21.92
CA ARG A 12 11.21 4.64 -22.99
C ARG A 12 11.10 6.15 -23.21
N LEU A 13 11.03 6.95 -22.13
CA LEU A 13 11.01 8.42 -22.22
C LEU A 13 12.33 8.99 -22.78
N LEU A 14 13.45 8.30 -22.54
CA LEU A 14 14.78 8.68 -23.04
C LEU A 14 15.06 8.20 -24.47
N GLY A 15 14.15 7.45 -25.09
CA GLY A 15 14.28 6.94 -26.46
C GLY A 15 15.21 5.74 -26.62
N LEU A 16 15.36 4.91 -25.58
CA LEU A 16 16.21 3.72 -25.63
C LEU A 16 15.57 2.61 -26.48
N ASP A 17 16.40 1.90 -27.22
CA ASP A 17 16.03 0.67 -27.93
C ASP A 17 15.96 -0.55 -26.99
N ALA A 18 15.58 -1.71 -27.54
CA ALA A 18 15.41 -2.94 -26.77
C ALA A 18 16.71 -3.41 -26.09
N ASP A 19 17.87 -3.25 -26.73
CA ASP A 19 19.16 -3.67 -26.20
C ASP A 19 19.60 -2.77 -25.04
N ALA A 20 19.37 -1.46 -25.16
CA ALA A 20 19.64 -0.50 -24.09
C ALA A 20 18.66 -0.69 -22.93
N LEU A 21 17.38 -0.99 -23.18
CA LEU A 21 16.40 -1.32 -22.13
C LEU A 21 16.78 -2.61 -21.39
N THR A 22 17.25 -3.63 -22.11
CA THR A 22 17.75 -4.89 -21.52
C THR A 22 18.93 -4.62 -20.60
N ARG A 23 19.89 -3.80 -21.04
CA ARG A 23 21.03 -3.36 -20.21
C ARG A 23 20.57 -2.55 -18.99
N ALA A 24 19.59 -1.66 -19.15
CA ALA A 24 19.02 -0.89 -18.05
C ALA A 24 18.37 -1.80 -16.99
N GLN A 25 17.68 -2.87 -17.39
CA GLN A 25 17.19 -3.89 -16.45
C GLN A 25 18.33 -4.59 -15.71
N GLY A 26 19.42 -4.93 -16.41
CA GLY A 26 20.64 -5.47 -15.80
C GLY A 26 21.22 -4.58 -14.71
N ILE A 27 21.36 -3.27 -14.99
CA ILE A 27 21.87 -2.30 -14.02
C ILE A 27 20.90 -2.14 -12.84
N ALA A 28 19.60 -2.08 -13.12
CA ALA A 28 18.57 -1.97 -12.09
C ALA A 28 18.57 -3.19 -11.16
N ALA A 29 18.78 -4.41 -11.69
CA ALA A 29 18.83 -5.64 -10.91
C ALA A 29 19.92 -5.59 -9.83
N SER A 30 21.11 -5.09 -10.16
CA SER A 30 22.24 -5.03 -9.23
C SER A 30 22.04 -4.06 -8.06
N THR A 31 21.06 -3.16 -8.14
CA THR A 31 20.74 -2.20 -7.06
C THR A 31 19.37 -2.43 -6.45
N ALA A 32 18.63 -3.42 -6.96
CA ALA A 32 17.32 -3.79 -6.44
C ALA A 32 17.49 -4.59 -5.14
N GLY A 33 17.03 -4.03 -4.03
CA GLY A 33 17.05 -4.70 -2.74
C GLY A 33 16.41 -3.86 -1.63
N GLY A 34 16.11 -4.51 -0.52
CA GLY A 34 15.57 -3.86 0.68
C GLY A 34 15.05 -4.90 1.66
N VAL A 35 15.37 -4.71 2.95
CA VAL A 35 14.91 -5.60 4.03
C VAL A 35 13.68 -5.03 4.72
N GLN A 36 12.89 -5.89 5.36
CA GLN A 36 11.64 -5.51 5.99
C GLN A 36 11.71 -5.33 7.51
N VAL A 37 12.91 -5.26 8.10
CA VAL A 37 13.12 -5.02 9.55
C VAL A 37 12.44 -3.72 10.03
N PHE A 38 12.14 -2.79 9.13
CA PHE A 38 11.30 -1.62 9.44
C PHE A 38 9.92 -1.97 10.02
N LEU A 39 9.41 -3.18 9.79
CA LEU A 39 8.15 -3.65 10.38
C LEU A 39 8.28 -3.88 11.89
N GLU A 40 9.47 -4.22 12.37
CA GLU A 40 9.75 -4.48 13.77
C GLU A 40 10.07 -3.19 14.54
N GLU A 41 10.82 -2.28 13.91
CA GLU A 41 11.33 -1.07 14.57
C GLU A 41 10.52 0.20 14.27
N GLY A 42 9.54 0.14 13.37
CA GLY A 42 8.83 1.33 12.89
C GLY A 42 9.70 2.30 12.07
N ALA A 43 10.81 1.79 11.51
CA ALA A 43 11.79 2.60 10.80
C ALA A 43 11.22 3.22 9.51
N TRP A 44 11.76 4.38 9.12
CA TRP A 44 11.23 5.16 7.98
C TRP A 44 11.63 4.61 6.60
N THR A 45 12.45 3.57 6.54
CA THR A 45 12.96 3.00 5.28
C THR A 45 11.84 2.48 4.38
N LYS A 46 10.70 2.01 4.93
CA LYS A 46 9.51 1.66 4.14
C LYS A 46 9.05 2.81 3.23
N ARG A 47 9.11 4.06 3.73
CA ARG A 47 8.69 5.28 3.00
C ARG A 47 9.71 5.62 1.91
N LEU A 48 10.99 5.36 2.17
CA LEU A 48 12.10 5.58 1.24
C LEU A 48 12.08 4.58 0.07
N HIS A 49 11.82 3.29 0.32
CA HIS A 49 11.92 2.22 -0.68
C HIS A 49 11.28 2.52 -2.05
N PRO A 50 10.03 3.02 -2.16
CA PRO A 50 9.44 3.36 -3.46
C PRO A 50 10.18 4.53 -4.14
N GLY A 51 10.55 5.58 -3.40
CA GLY A 51 11.31 6.71 -3.92
C GLY A 51 12.72 6.30 -4.39
N TRP A 52 13.40 5.46 -3.61
CA TRP A 52 14.69 4.91 -3.98
C TRP A 52 14.60 4.09 -5.27
N GLY A 53 13.55 3.27 -5.42
CA GLY A 53 13.37 2.51 -6.65
C GLY A 53 13.13 3.38 -7.89
N ALA A 54 12.44 4.52 -7.76
CA ALA A 54 12.32 5.47 -8.85
C ALA A 54 13.70 6.07 -9.22
N VAL A 55 14.45 6.54 -8.23
CA VAL A 55 15.81 7.10 -8.43
C VAL A 55 16.76 6.09 -9.08
N ALA A 56 16.78 4.86 -8.57
CA ALA A 56 17.63 3.80 -9.07
C ALA A 56 17.28 3.42 -10.52
N GLY A 57 16.00 3.31 -10.85
CA GLY A 57 15.57 3.01 -12.22
C GLY A 57 15.90 4.12 -13.22
N ILE A 58 15.67 5.38 -12.86
CA ILE A 58 16.05 6.54 -13.69
C ILE A 58 17.57 6.56 -13.92
N THR A 59 18.35 6.30 -12.87
CA THR A 59 19.80 6.19 -12.95
C THR A 59 20.22 5.06 -13.88
N ALA A 60 19.63 3.88 -13.74
CA ALA A 60 19.93 2.72 -14.58
C ALA A 60 19.67 2.98 -16.07
N ALA A 61 18.53 3.59 -16.41
CA ALA A 61 18.21 3.97 -17.78
C ALA A 61 19.18 5.02 -18.32
N THR A 62 19.57 5.99 -17.50
CA THR A 62 20.53 7.05 -17.88
C THR A 62 21.92 6.46 -18.13
N LEU A 63 22.37 5.53 -17.30
CA LEU A 63 23.64 4.81 -17.48
C LEU A 63 23.63 4.00 -18.78
N ALA A 64 22.57 3.22 -19.02
CA ALA A 64 22.42 2.43 -20.25
C ALA A 64 22.43 3.32 -21.51
N LYS A 65 21.74 4.47 -21.47
CA LYS A 65 21.74 5.46 -22.56
C LYS A 65 23.16 5.92 -22.94
N ASN A 66 24.04 6.04 -21.96
CA ASN A 66 25.41 6.51 -22.13
C ASN A 66 26.42 5.35 -22.30
N GLY A 67 25.94 4.15 -22.65
CA GLY A 67 26.80 3.02 -23.00
C GLY A 67 27.32 2.21 -21.82
N PHE A 68 26.84 2.45 -20.59
CA PHE A 68 27.16 1.58 -19.47
C PHE A 68 26.66 0.16 -19.74
N PHE A 69 27.53 -0.83 -19.57
CA PHE A 69 27.25 -2.21 -19.91
C PHE A 69 26.66 -2.97 -18.71
N GLY A 70 25.37 -3.27 -18.77
CA GLY A 70 24.66 -4.13 -17.80
C GLY A 70 24.51 -5.57 -18.29
N PRO A 71 24.33 -6.56 -17.38
CA PRO A 71 24.08 -7.94 -17.77
C PRO A 71 22.75 -8.08 -18.52
N SER A 72 22.73 -8.85 -19.61
CA SER A 72 21.52 -9.07 -20.42
C SER A 72 20.56 -10.10 -19.83
N ARG A 73 21.03 -10.94 -18.91
CA ARG A 73 20.29 -12.04 -18.28
C ARG A 73 20.06 -11.78 -16.79
N ALA A 74 19.50 -10.61 -16.50
CA ALA A 74 19.37 -10.09 -15.14
C ALA A 74 18.43 -10.92 -14.26
N TYR A 75 17.45 -11.60 -14.86
CA TYR A 75 16.45 -12.36 -14.14
C TYR A 75 16.83 -13.85 -14.06
N GLU A 76 17.12 -14.44 -15.21
CA GLU A 76 17.27 -15.88 -15.42
C GLU A 76 18.72 -16.35 -15.58
N GLY A 77 19.70 -15.46 -15.40
CA GLY A 77 21.10 -15.85 -15.28
C GLY A 77 21.34 -16.71 -14.03
N ARG A 78 22.43 -17.50 -14.03
CA ARG A 78 22.84 -18.32 -12.86
C ARG A 78 22.97 -17.53 -11.55
N PHE A 79 23.32 -16.26 -11.63
CA PHE A 79 23.39 -15.32 -10.50
C PHE A 79 22.30 -14.24 -10.59
N GLY A 80 21.25 -14.50 -11.36
CA GLY A 80 20.16 -13.58 -11.63
C GLY A 80 19.12 -13.54 -10.51
N LEU A 81 18.12 -12.68 -10.68
CA LEU A 81 17.06 -12.46 -9.69
C LEU A 81 16.38 -13.76 -9.24
N PHE A 82 16.02 -14.64 -10.18
CA PHE A 82 15.27 -15.86 -9.87
C PHE A 82 16.09 -16.83 -9.03
N GLU A 83 17.29 -17.18 -9.46
CA GLU A 83 18.18 -18.09 -8.73
C GLU A 83 18.52 -17.58 -7.33
N THR A 84 18.76 -16.27 -7.19
CA THR A 84 19.17 -15.67 -5.92
C THR A 84 18.05 -15.55 -4.89
N HIS A 85 16.79 -15.38 -5.33
CA HIS A 85 15.65 -15.10 -4.45
C HIS A 85 14.68 -16.27 -4.31
N LEU A 86 14.48 -17.08 -5.36
CA LEU A 86 13.61 -18.26 -5.30
C LEU A 86 14.36 -19.46 -4.72
N GLN A 87 15.67 -19.56 -4.98
CA GLN A 87 16.53 -20.63 -4.46
C GLN A 87 15.93 -22.01 -4.72
N GLU A 88 15.74 -22.85 -3.68
CA GLU A 88 15.15 -24.19 -3.81
C GLU A 88 13.73 -24.18 -4.38
N HIS A 89 12.99 -23.08 -4.26
CA HIS A 89 11.64 -22.93 -4.82
C HIS A 89 11.64 -22.56 -6.30
N ALA A 90 12.79 -22.31 -6.94
CA ALA A 90 12.83 -21.89 -8.35
C ALA A 90 12.15 -22.90 -9.28
N ALA A 91 12.23 -24.20 -8.97
CA ALA A 91 11.59 -25.26 -9.74
C ALA A 91 10.06 -25.36 -9.53
N GLU A 92 9.52 -24.72 -8.49
CA GLU A 92 8.09 -24.77 -8.13
C GLU A 92 7.29 -23.60 -8.73
N VAL A 93 7.98 -22.64 -9.35
CA VAL A 93 7.38 -21.41 -9.87
C VAL A 93 7.25 -21.48 -11.39
N ASP A 94 6.05 -21.22 -11.90
CA ASP A 94 5.80 -21.00 -13.32
C ASP A 94 6.27 -19.59 -13.74
N LEU A 95 7.51 -19.50 -14.24
CA LEU A 95 8.07 -18.26 -14.78
C LEU A 95 7.34 -17.75 -16.04
N GLY A 96 6.59 -18.61 -16.74
CA GLY A 96 5.80 -18.22 -17.91
C GLY A 96 4.78 -17.13 -17.59
N ARG A 97 4.28 -17.10 -16.35
CA ARG A 97 3.36 -16.07 -15.84
C ARG A 97 3.88 -14.64 -15.97
N ILE A 98 5.21 -14.43 -16.01
CA ILE A 98 5.82 -13.10 -16.11
C ILE A 98 5.56 -12.47 -17.48
N THR A 99 5.44 -13.30 -18.50
CA THR A 99 5.25 -12.85 -19.90
C THR A 99 3.85 -13.13 -20.44
N ALA A 100 3.04 -13.89 -19.70
CA ALA A 100 1.67 -14.18 -20.06
C ALA A 100 0.85 -12.89 -20.22
N GLY A 101 0.21 -12.73 -21.37
CA GLY A 101 -0.67 -11.59 -21.64
C GLY A 101 0.03 -10.25 -21.88
N LEU A 102 1.37 -10.21 -22.04
CA LEU A 102 2.07 -8.96 -22.36
C LEU A 102 1.51 -8.30 -23.62
N GLY A 103 1.18 -7.01 -23.51
CA GLY A 103 0.60 -6.21 -24.60
C GLY A 103 -0.91 -6.36 -24.79
N THR A 104 -1.55 -7.33 -24.13
CA THR A 104 -3.01 -7.54 -24.20
C THR A 104 -3.71 -7.40 -22.85
N ALA A 105 -3.03 -7.74 -21.76
CA ALA A 105 -3.51 -7.61 -20.39
C ALA A 105 -2.73 -6.52 -19.66
N TRP A 106 -3.45 -5.68 -18.90
CA TRP A 106 -2.89 -4.59 -18.12
C TRP A 106 -3.36 -4.73 -16.67
N GLU A 107 -2.42 -4.85 -15.74
CA GLU A 107 -2.71 -5.13 -14.32
C GLU A 107 -3.03 -3.86 -13.49
N LEU A 108 -2.65 -2.68 -13.98
CA LEU A 108 -2.85 -1.42 -13.25
C LEU A 108 -4.33 -1.13 -12.95
N PRO A 109 -5.29 -1.31 -13.90
CA PRO A 109 -6.72 -1.14 -13.63
C PRO A 109 -7.27 -2.04 -12.51
N ASP A 110 -6.68 -3.22 -12.29
CA ASP A 110 -7.12 -4.17 -11.27
C ASP A 110 -6.46 -3.91 -9.90
N THR A 111 -5.63 -2.87 -9.78
CA THR A 111 -4.94 -2.52 -8.54
C THR A 111 -5.90 -1.88 -7.53
N SER A 112 -5.87 -2.40 -6.30
CA SER A 112 -6.68 -1.86 -5.21
C SER A 112 -6.28 -0.43 -4.81
N ILE A 113 -7.26 0.47 -4.71
CA ILE A 113 -7.05 1.82 -4.17
C ILE A 113 -7.51 1.86 -2.72
N LYS A 114 -6.56 1.93 -1.78
CA LYS A 114 -6.88 2.07 -0.36
C LYS A 114 -7.70 3.33 -0.08
N PRO A 115 -8.91 3.24 0.48
CA PRO A 115 -9.68 4.44 0.87
C PRO A 115 -9.08 5.14 2.09
N TYR A 116 -8.39 4.41 2.97
CA TYR A 116 -7.84 4.90 4.23
C TYR A 116 -6.33 4.63 4.31
N PRO A 117 -5.56 5.48 5.01
CA PRO A 117 -4.10 5.38 5.08
C PRO A 117 -3.61 4.29 6.06
N ILE A 118 -4.31 3.15 6.17
CA ILE A 118 -4.09 2.10 7.18
C ILE A 118 -3.97 0.71 6.53
N CYS A 119 -3.51 -0.28 7.30
CA CYS A 119 -3.37 -1.68 6.89
C CYS A 119 -4.54 -2.56 7.39
N LEU A 120 -5.74 -1.97 7.46
CA LEU A 120 -7.02 -2.64 7.66
C LEU A 120 -8.01 -2.01 6.67
N TYR A 121 -8.89 -2.81 6.07
CA TYR A 121 -9.59 -2.40 4.86
C TYR A 121 -11.12 -2.30 5.01
N GLY A 122 -11.63 -2.35 6.24
CA GLY A 122 -13.04 -2.17 6.58
C GLY A 122 -13.33 -0.79 7.18
N LYS A 123 -14.58 -0.33 7.04
CA LYS A 123 -15.12 0.82 7.79
C LYS A 123 -16.12 0.26 8.79
N LEU A 124 -15.89 0.45 10.08
CA LEU A 124 -16.86 0.07 11.11
C LEU A 124 -17.82 1.22 11.39
N LYS A 125 -19.08 0.89 11.63
CA LYS A 125 -20.05 1.87 12.12
C LYS A 125 -19.69 2.24 13.56
N PRO A 126 -19.73 3.53 13.91
CA PRO A 126 -19.54 3.92 15.31
C PRO A 126 -20.68 3.36 16.16
N THR A 127 -20.39 3.06 17.41
CA THR A 127 -21.39 2.64 18.40
C THR A 127 -21.17 3.38 19.72
N SER A 128 -22.28 3.77 20.34
CA SER A 128 -22.32 4.31 21.70
C SER A 128 -22.57 3.23 22.75
N ASP A 129 -22.80 1.98 22.33
CA ASP A 129 -23.05 0.88 23.24
C ASP A 129 -21.79 0.59 24.08
N SER A 130 -22.01 0.28 25.36
CA SER A 130 -20.94 -0.28 26.19
C SER A 130 -20.60 -1.67 25.65
N LEU A 131 -19.37 -1.84 25.16
CA LEU A 131 -18.90 -3.12 24.62
C LEU A 131 -18.35 -3.98 25.76
N ALA A 132 -18.71 -5.26 25.81
CA ALA A 132 -18.14 -6.30 26.67
C ALA A 132 -16.97 -7.02 25.98
N GLU A 133 -17.12 -7.33 24.68
CA GLU A 133 -16.12 -8.05 23.88
C GLU A 133 -16.02 -7.47 22.47
N VAL A 134 -14.81 -7.40 21.93
CA VAL A 134 -14.52 -7.04 20.53
C VAL A 134 -13.53 -8.06 19.97
N ARG A 135 -13.97 -8.86 19.01
CA ARG A 135 -13.12 -9.79 18.24
C ARG A 135 -13.02 -9.36 16.79
N VAL A 136 -11.83 -9.52 16.23
CA VAL A 136 -11.50 -9.15 14.86
C VAL A 136 -10.84 -10.35 14.20
N ARG A 137 -11.35 -10.77 13.05
CA ARG A 137 -10.83 -11.87 12.26
C ARG A 137 -10.14 -11.31 11.02
N ILE A 138 -8.87 -11.63 10.80
CA ILE A 138 -8.07 -11.18 9.64
C ILE A 138 -7.22 -12.33 9.06
N PRO A 139 -6.65 -12.20 7.85
CA PRO A 139 -5.83 -13.26 7.27
C PRO A 139 -4.63 -13.59 8.15
N ARG A 140 -4.35 -14.88 8.36
CA ARG A 140 -3.28 -15.37 9.23
C ARG A 140 -1.93 -14.70 8.96
N ASP A 141 -1.54 -14.60 7.69
CA ASP A 141 -0.23 -14.07 7.27
C ASP A 141 -0.05 -12.57 7.57
N THR A 142 -1.12 -11.89 7.95
CA THR A 142 -1.12 -10.45 8.28
C THR A 142 -1.01 -10.20 9.79
N LEU A 143 -1.27 -11.20 10.63
CA LEU A 143 -1.18 -11.07 12.09
C LEU A 143 0.18 -10.53 12.56
N PRO A 144 1.34 -11.05 12.07
CA PRO A 144 2.65 -10.53 12.47
C PRO A 144 2.87 -9.06 12.09
N ILE A 145 2.12 -8.56 11.11
CA ILE A 145 2.26 -7.21 10.57
C ILE A 145 1.35 -6.25 11.33
N VAL A 146 0.08 -6.61 11.54
CA VAL A 146 -0.96 -5.67 11.99
C VAL A 146 -1.54 -5.95 13.37
N ALA A 147 -1.34 -7.13 13.94
CA ALA A 147 -1.93 -7.54 15.22
C ALA A 147 -0.88 -7.83 16.30
N GLU A 148 0.35 -8.17 15.88
CA GLU A 148 1.43 -8.60 16.76
C GLU A 148 2.66 -7.67 16.63
N PRO A 149 3.44 -7.48 17.71
CA PRO A 149 3.13 -7.89 19.08
C PRO A 149 2.01 -7.04 19.70
N VAL A 150 1.08 -7.67 20.42
CA VAL A 150 -0.16 -7.04 20.93
C VAL A 150 0.11 -5.79 21.77
N VAL A 151 1.20 -5.79 22.56
CA VAL A 151 1.58 -4.64 23.39
C VAL A 151 1.84 -3.38 22.56
N VAL A 152 2.51 -3.51 21.40
CA VAL A 152 2.77 -2.39 20.50
C VAL A 152 1.48 -1.99 19.79
N LYS A 153 0.67 -2.96 19.35
CA LYS A 153 -0.53 -2.66 18.58
C LYS A 153 -1.64 -2.01 19.41
N THR A 154 -1.74 -2.34 20.70
CA THR A 154 -2.74 -1.71 21.58
C THR A 154 -2.38 -0.28 22.01
N ALA A 155 -1.12 0.13 21.85
CA ALA A 155 -0.64 1.48 22.17
C ALA A 155 0.47 1.91 21.19
N PRO A 156 0.13 2.23 19.92
CA PRO A 156 1.11 2.58 18.90
C PRO A 156 1.90 3.85 19.27
N ALA A 157 3.23 3.80 19.17
CA ALA A 157 4.10 4.88 19.63
C ALA A 157 4.21 6.06 18.64
N ASN A 158 3.95 5.81 17.37
CA ASN A 158 4.02 6.80 16.30
C ASN A 158 2.96 6.54 15.21
N ASP A 159 2.92 7.41 14.19
CA ASP A 159 1.96 7.32 13.08
C ASP A 159 2.13 6.03 12.27
N TYR A 160 3.35 5.53 12.12
CA TYR A 160 3.65 4.32 11.37
C TYR A 160 3.07 3.10 12.09
N ASP A 161 3.33 2.95 13.39
CA ASP A 161 2.79 1.84 14.19
C ASP A 161 1.25 1.82 14.15
N ALA A 162 0.63 2.99 14.24
CA ALA A 162 -0.83 3.14 14.20
C ALA A 162 -1.43 2.65 12.87
N LYS A 163 -0.75 2.90 11.74
CA LYS A 163 -1.17 2.42 10.41
C LYS A 163 -1.20 0.90 10.31
N PHE A 164 -0.38 0.22 11.11
CA PHE A 164 -0.27 -1.23 11.19
C PHE A 164 -0.75 -1.76 12.54
N SER A 165 -1.80 -1.18 13.11
CA SER A 165 -2.43 -1.68 14.33
C SER A 165 -3.93 -1.91 14.12
N ALA A 166 -4.33 -3.18 14.02
CA ALA A 166 -5.72 -3.57 13.93
C ALA A 166 -6.50 -3.13 15.18
N GLN A 167 -5.91 -3.29 16.37
CA GLN A 167 -6.52 -2.94 17.66
C GLN A 167 -6.83 -1.44 17.75
N TYR A 168 -5.85 -0.59 17.43
CA TYR A 168 -6.03 0.87 17.45
C TYR A 168 -7.04 1.31 16.40
N VAL A 169 -6.93 0.79 15.17
CA VAL A 169 -7.82 1.17 14.07
C VAL A 169 -9.27 0.78 14.39
N VAL A 170 -9.52 -0.45 14.86
CA VAL A 170 -10.86 -0.93 15.17
C VAL A 170 -11.47 -0.12 16.32
N ALA A 171 -10.71 0.13 17.39
CA ALA A 171 -11.17 0.96 18.49
C ALA A 171 -11.52 2.38 18.03
N THR A 172 -10.67 2.99 17.21
CA THR A 172 -10.91 4.33 16.65
C THR A 172 -12.16 4.36 15.78
N CYS A 173 -12.36 3.36 14.92
CA CYS A 173 -13.54 3.29 14.07
C CYS A 173 -14.83 3.06 14.88
N LEU A 174 -14.81 2.21 15.91
CA LEU A 174 -15.99 1.97 16.76
C LEU A 174 -16.38 3.19 17.58
N LEU A 175 -15.42 4.02 18.01
CA LEU A 175 -15.71 5.22 18.81
C LEU A 175 -16.00 6.46 17.96
N LYS A 176 -15.25 6.65 16.86
CA LYS A 176 -15.25 7.89 16.07
C LYS A 176 -15.92 7.74 14.70
N GLY A 177 -16.17 6.50 14.25
CA GLY A 177 -16.80 6.21 12.95
C GLY A 177 -15.93 6.52 11.74
N ARG A 178 -14.64 6.85 11.95
CA ARG A 178 -13.70 7.28 10.92
C ARG A 178 -12.26 6.95 11.29
N ILE A 179 -11.41 6.83 10.27
CA ILE A 179 -9.96 6.72 10.40
C ILE A 179 -9.30 7.39 9.19
N GLY A 180 -8.67 8.54 9.40
CA GLY A 180 -7.95 9.31 8.39
C GLY A 180 -6.58 9.74 8.90
N LEU A 181 -5.94 10.69 8.20
CA LEU A 181 -4.64 11.22 8.61
C LEU A 181 -4.72 11.93 9.98
N ALA A 182 -5.83 12.63 10.26
CA ALA A 182 -6.06 13.29 11.54
C ALA A 182 -6.06 12.32 12.74
N GLU A 183 -6.57 11.10 12.56
CA GLU A 183 -6.55 10.07 13.61
C GLU A 183 -5.19 9.39 13.79
N LEU A 184 -4.18 9.77 13.01
CA LEU A 184 -2.81 9.28 13.17
C LEU A 184 -1.90 10.31 13.88
N GLU A 185 -2.39 11.55 14.04
CA GLU A 185 -1.70 12.62 14.75
C GLU A 185 -1.54 12.30 16.25
N PRO A 186 -0.48 12.81 16.91
CA PRO A 186 -0.17 12.48 18.30
C PRO A 186 -1.35 12.66 19.28
N GLU A 187 -2.12 13.74 19.15
CA GLU A 187 -3.24 14.06 20.04
C GLU A 187 -4.35 13.01 19.91
N ALA A 188 -4.70 12.62 18.68
CA ALA A 188 -5.74 11.63 18.44
C ALA A 188 -5.28 10.21 18.82
N ARG A 189 -4.01 9.89 18.57
CA ARG A 189 -3.39 8.60 18.87
C ARG A 189 -3.25 8.33 20.36
N ASN A 190 -3.03 9.38 21.15
CA ASN A 190 -2.89 9.30 22.61
C ASN A 190 -4.23 9.41 23.36
N ASP A 191 -5.37 9.40 22.65
CA ASP A 191 -6.71 9.42 23.25
C ASP A 191 -6.92 8.22 24.19
N ALA A 192 -7.05 8.49 25.48
CA ALA A 192 -7.13 7.46 26.52
C ALA A 192 -8.35 6.54 26.35
N VAL A 193 -9.46 7.04 25.80
CA VAL A 193 -10.68 6.25 25.57
C VAL A 193 -10.46 5.27 24.42
N VAL A 194 -9.84 5.72 23.33
CA VAL A 194 -9.46 4.87 22.19
C VAL A 194 -8.49 3.78 22.65
N LEU A 195 -7.43 4.15 23.38
CA LEU A 195 -6.43 3.20 23.87
C LEU A 195 -7.02 2.18 24.87
N ALA A 196 -7.99 2.60 25.69
CA ALA A 196 -8.70 1.69 26.59
C ALA A 196 -9.52 0.64 25.83
N LEU A 197 -10.20 1.03 24.75
CA LEU A 197 -10.91 0.08 23.90
C LEU A 197 -9.93 -0.79 23.09
N ALA A 198 -8.86 -0.22 22.54
CA ALA A 198 -7.85 -0.96 21.78
C ALA A 198 -7.27 -2.14 22.57
N ARG A 199 -6.97 -1.96 23.87
CA ARG A 199 -6.51 -3.03 24.77
C ARG A 199 -7.48 -4.20 24.95
N ARG A 200 -8.76 -4.01 24.59
CA ARG A 200 -9.81 -5.02 24.70
C ARG A 200 -10.13 -5.68 23.36
N VAL A 201 -9.55 -5.19 22.26
CA VAL A 201 -9.72 -5.78 20.93
C VAL A 201 -8.83 -7.01 20.82
N VAL A 202 -9.48 -8.17 20.65
CA VAL A 202 -8.80 -9.43 20.35
C VAL A 202 -8.78 -9.62 18.84
N VAL A 203 -7.61 -9.93 18.29
CA VAL A 203 -7.43 -10.18 16.86
C VAL A 203 -7.00 -11.62 16.65
N GLU A 204 -7.64 -12.33 15.73
CA GLU A 204 -7.41 -13.75 15.46
C GLU A 204 -7.37 -14.05 13.96
N ALA A 205 -6.85 -15.23 13.62
CA ALA A 205 -6.77 -15.68 12.24
C ALA A 205 -8.16 -16.05 11.72
N ASP A 206 -8.49 -15.54 10.54
CA ASP A 206 -9.65 -15.94 9.76
C ASP A 206 -9.32 -17.20 8.95
N ALA A 207 -9.98 -18.31 9.30
CA ALA A 207 -9.83 -19.57 8.59
C ALA A 207 -10.48 -19.58 7.20
N GLU A 208 -11.43 -18.67 6.95
CA GLU A 208 -12.18 -18.57 5.70
C GLU A 208 -11.65 -17.42 4.81
N SER A 209 -10.43 -16.96 5.10
CA SER A 209 -9.83 -15.81 4.44
C SER A 209 -9.68 -15.99 2.93
N GLY A 210 -10.07 -14.97 2.16
CA GLY A 210 -9.86 -14.87 0.71
C GLY A 210 -8.45 -14.42 0.30
N TYR A 211 -7.51 -14.33 1.25
CA TYR A 211 -6.13 -13.92 1.03
C TYR A 211 -5.35 -14.93 0.18
N PRO A 212 -4.43 -14.51 -0.72
CA PRO A 212 -3.97 -13.15 -0.97
C PRO A 212 -4.81 -12.36 -1.99
N LYS A 213 -5.85 -12.97 -2.59
CA LYS A 213 -6.67 -12.27 -3.60
C LYS A 213 -7.39 -11.07 -3.01
N TYR A 214 -7.97 -11.24 -1.82
CA TYR A 214 -8.62 -10.15 -1.08
C TYR A 214 -8.17 -10.13 0.37
N MET A 215 -8.13 -8.93 0.96
CA MET A 215 -7.88 -8.73 2.38
C MET A 215 -9.20 -8.84 3.15
N SER A 216 -9.80 -10.03 3.18
CA SER A 216 -11.06 -10.27 3.89
C SER A 216 -10.90 -10.15 5.41
N GLY A 217 -12.02 -9.99 6.12
CA GLY A 217 -12.01 -10.01 7.57
C GLY A 217 -13.37 -9.74 8.18
N GLY A 218 -13.49 -9.91 9.49
CA GLY A 218 -14.75 -9.72 10.21
C GLY A 218 -14.56 -9.11 11.59
N VAL A 219 -15.65 -8.56 12.13
CA VAL A 219 -15.71 -8.03 13.49
C VAL A 219 -16.94 -8.58 14.19
N SER A 220 -16.72 -9.12 15.38
CA SER A 220 -17.75 -9.63 16.27
C SER A 220 -17.75 -8.80 17.55
N LEU A 221 -18.90 -8.24 17.92
CA LEU A 221 -19.10 -7.40 19.08
C LEU A 221 -20.10 -8.06 20.02
N ILE A 222 -19.82 -8.02 21.32
CA ILE A 222 -20.78 -8.32 22.38
C ILE A 222 -20.91 -7.06 23.23
N THR A 223 -22.12 -6.53 23.37
CA THR A 223 -22.42 -5.39 24.24
C THR A 223 -22.54 -5.84 25.70
N ALA A 224 -22.44 -4.92 26.65
CA ALA A 224 -22.56 -5.19 28.08
C ALA A 224 -23.96 -5.71 28.49
N ASP A 225 -24.99 -5.42 27.70
CA ASP A 225 -26.34 -5.98 27.86
C ASP A 225 -26.53 -7.33 27.15
N GLY A 226 -25.47 -7.88 26.54
CA GLY A 226 -25.45 -9.21 25.91
C GLY A 226 -25.88 -9.26 24.45
N ARG A 227 -26.25 -8.14 23.82
CA ARG A 227 -26.51 -8.10 22.36
C ARG A 227 -25.24 -8.45 21.59
N ARG A 228 -25.44 -9.12 20.45
CA ARG A 228 -24.36 -9.56 19.57
C ARG A 228 -24.50 -8.93 18.19
N HIS A 229 -23.39 -8.46 17.66
CA HIS A 229 -23.29 -7.96 16.29
C HIS A 229 -22.10 -8.65 15.62
N ASP A 230 -22.32 -9.23 14.45
CA ASP A 230 -21.26 -9.83 13.63
C ASP A 230 -21.34 -9.24 12.23
N GLU A 231 -20.20 -8.80 11.71
CA GLU A 231 -20.07 -8.30 10.35
C GLU A 231 -18.83 -8.93 9.69
N TYR A 232 -19.00 -9.45 8.49
CA TYR A 232 -17.92 -10.03 7.70
C TYR A 232 -17.81 -9.33 6.34
N VAL A 233 -16.57 -9.08 5.92
CA VAL A 233 -16.22 -8.37 4.70
C VAL A 233 -15.32 -9.30 3.86
N PRO A 234 -15.88 -9.98 2.84
CA PRO A 234 -15.11 -10.93 2.02
C PRO A 234 -14.17 -10.25 1.01
N ILE A 235 -14.52 -9.02 0.60
CA ILE A 235 -13.76 -8.22 -0.35
C ILE A 235 -13.45 -6.89 0.33
N ASN A 236 -12.18 -6.53 0.37
CA ASN A 236 -11.74 -5.31 1.02
C ASN A 236 -12.19 -4.05 0.25
N ASN A 237 -12.43 -2.94 0.95
CA ASN A 237 -12.77 -1.68 0.27
C ASN A 237 -11.63 -1.26 -0.66
N GLY A 238 -11.99 -0.77 -1.84
CA GLY A 238 -11.06 -0.38 -2.89
C GLY A 238 -10.65 -1.51 -3.84
N SER A 239 -11.22 -2.72 -3.71
CA SER A 239 -10.92 -3.87 -4.58
C SER A 239 -12.17 -4.47 -5.22
N GLY A 240 -12.02 -5.05 -6.42
CA GLY A 240 -13.06 -5.81 -7.10
C GLY A 240 -14.38 -5.05 -7.20
N GLU A 241 -15.48 -5.67 -6.79
CA GLU A 241 -16.82 -5.05 -6.76
C GLU A 241 -16.96 -3.89 -5.76
N ARG A 242 -15.97 -3.70 -4.87
CA ARG A 242 -15.89 -2.59 -3.90
C ARG A 242 -14.81 -1.59 -4.26
N ALA A 243 -14.37 -1.57 -5.52
CA ALA A 243 -13.49 -0.54 -6.05
C ALA A 243 -14.11 0.85 -5.84
N LEU A 244 -13.26 1.85 -5.61
CA LEU A 244 -13.73 3.23 -5.56
C LEU A 244 -14.05 3.68 -6.99
N ASP A 245 -15.18 4.36 -7.15
CA ASP A 245 -15.47 5.09 -8.38
C ASP A 245 -14.65 6.38 -8.47
N ALA A 246 -14.80 7.10 -9.58
CA ALA A 246 -14.06 8.33 -9.84
C ALA A 246 -14.31 9.39 -8.75
N ASP A 247 -15.54 9.51 -8.26
CA ASP A 247 -15.91 10.46 -7.21
C ASP A 247 -15.28 10.08 -5.87
N GLY A 248 -15.33 8.80 -5.47
CA GLY A 248 -14.67 8.31 -4.27
C GLY A 248 -13.15 8.46 -4.30
N ILE A 249 -12.52 8.32 -5.47
CA ILE A 249 -11.09 8.60 -5.66
C ILE A 249 -10.82 10.11 -5.55
N ALA A 250 -11.66 10.95 -6.13
CA ALA A 250 -11.53 12.41 -6.06
C ALA A 250 -11.70 12.91 -4.62
N ASP A 251 -12.69 12.42 -3.88
CA ASP A 251 -12.91 12.75 -2.47
C ASP A 251 -11.70 12.38 -1.61
N LYS A 252 -11.15 11.18 -1.81
CA LYS A 252 -9.91 10.75 -1.17
C LYS A 252 -8.74 11.67 -1.53
N PHE A 253 -8.60 12.05 -2.80
CA PHE A 253 -7.57 12.99 -3.25
C PHE A 253 -7.71 14.33 -2.54
N PHE A 254 -8.92 14.91 -2.48
CA PHE A 254 -9.16 16.17 -1.80
C PHE A 254 -8.87 16.11 -0.31
N ALA A 255 -9.34 15.07 0.38
CA ALA A 255 -9.09 14.86 1.80
C ALA A 255 -7.58 14.85 2.13
N SER A 256 -6.73 14.45 1.18
CA SER A 256 -5.27 14.46 1.33
C SER A 256 -4.66 15.80 0.88
N ALA A 257 -5.08 16.32 -0.28
CA ALA A 257 -4.48 17.48 -0.91
C ALA A 257 -4.68 18.76 -0.08
N VAL A 258 -5.87 18.96 0.50
CA VAL A 258 -6.20 20.17 1.26
C VAL A 258 -5.40 20.32 2.57
N LEU A 259 -4.72 19.26 3.01
CA LEU A 259 -3.77 19.33 4.13
C LEU A 259 -2.48 20.09 3.77
N THR A 260 -2.23 20.34 2.49
CA THR A 260 -0.95 20.91 2.01
C THR A 260 -1.10 22.06 1.02
N VAL A 261 -2.22 22.13 0.30
CA VAL A 261 -2.53 23.17 -0.68
C VAL A 261 -3.97 23.64 -0.54
N SER A 262 -4.31 24.81 -1.08
CA SER A 262 -5.69 25.30 -1.05
C SER A 262 -6.63 24.39 -1.86
N HIS A 263 -7.93 24.42 -1.51
CA HIS A 263 -8.93 23.68 -2.28
C HIS A 263 -8.96 24.11 -3.77
N ALA A 264 -8.83 25.40 -4.05
CA ALA A 264 -8.78 25.88 -5.44
C ALA A 264 -7.58 25.28 -6.20
N LYS A 265 -6.43 25.09 -5.53
CA LYS A 265 -5.26 24.45 -6.14
C LYS A 265 -5.44 22.94 -6.30
N SER A 266 -6.02 22.25 -5.31
CA SER A 266 -6.30 20.82 -5.44
C SER A 266 -7.25 20.53 -6.61
N VAL A 267 -8.26 21.38 -6.84
CA VAL A 267 -9.16 21.28 -8.00
C VAL A 267 -8.38 21.36 -9.30
N ARG A 268 -7.50 22.37 -9.45
CA ARG A 268 -6.64 22.51 -10.65
C ARG A 268 -5.75 21.28 -10.87
N VAL A 269 -5.17 20.73 -9.80
CA VAL A 269 -4.34 19.52 -9.89
C VAL A 269 -5.15 18.30 -10.32
N ARG A 270 -6.33 18.07 -9.72
CA ARG A 270 -7.23 16.98 -10.12
C ARG A 270 -7.60 17.10 -11.60
N ASP A 271 -8.04 18.28 -12.03
CA ASP A 271 -8.50 18.49 -13.41
C ASP A 271 -7.34 18.27 -14.41
N ALA A 272 -6.12 18.70 -14.05
CA ALA A 272 -4.94 18.43 -14.86
C ALA A 272 -4.61 16.93 -14.96
N ILE A 273 -4.80 16.15 -13.88
CA ILE A 273 -4.59 14.69 -13.88
C ILE A 273 -5.67 13.99 -14.70
N LEU A 274 -6.94 14.44 -14.61
CA LEU A 274 -8.04 13.85 -15.37
C LEU A 274 -7.98 14.17 -16.87
N ALA A 275 -7.18 15.15 -17.28
CA ALA A 275 -6.92 15.51 -18.68
C ALA A 275 -5.60 14.94 -19.22
N LEU A 276 -5.02 13.91 -18.58
CA LEU A 276 -3.70 13.37 -18.91
C LEU A 276 -3.53 12.96 -20.38
N GLU A 277 -4.61 12.57 -21.05
CA GLU A 277 -4.63 12.20 -22.47
C GLU A 277 -4.46 13.39 -23.42
N THR A 278 -4.71 14.62 -22.96
CA THR A 278 -4.70 15.83 -23.81
C THR A 278 -3.79 16.95 -23.30
N ILE A 279 -3.50 16.99 -22.00
CA ILE A 279 -2.71 18.06 -21.37
C ILE A 279 -1.22 17.94 -21.67
N GLN A 280 -0.53 19.10 -21.74
CA GLN A 280 0.92 19.10 -21.85
C GLN A 280 1.58 18.77 -20.50
N VAL A 281 2.66 17.97 -20.52
CA VAL A 281 3.43 17.61 -19.31
C VAL A 281 3.91 18.85 -18.54
N ALA A 282 4.27 19.92 -19.25
CA ALA A 282 4.68 21.19 -18.64
C ALA A 282 3.56 21.85 -17.81
N GLU A 283 2.31 21.74 -18.27
CA GLU A 283 1.13 22.29 -17.60
C GLU A 283 0.79 21.49 -16.34
N LEU A 284 0.81 20.15 -16.44
CA LEU A 284 0.68 19.28 -15.27
C LEU A 284 1.77 19.58 -14.23
N ALA A 285 3.03 19.69 -14.67
CA ALA A 285 4.15 20.02 -13.80
C ALA A 285 3.97 21.39 -13.13
N ALA A 286 3.45 22.39 -13.85
CA ALA A 286 3.15 23.71 -13.30
C ALA A 286 2.05 23.63 -12.23
N ALA A 287 0.98 22.86 -12.46
CA ALA A 287 -0.10 22.67 -11.50
C ALA A 287 0.39 22.02 -10.19
N LEU A 288 1.37 21.11 -10.27
CA LEU A 288 1.95 20.39 -9.13
C LEU A 288 2.99 21.18 -8.32
N ARG A 289 3.55 22.27 -8.86
CA ARG A 289 4.53 23.08 -8.12
C ARG A 289 3.88 23.72 -6.90
N ARG A 290 4.59 23.76 -5.76
CA ARG A 290 4.20 24.64 -4.65
C ARG A 290 4.37 26.09 -5.13
N ASP A 291 3.43 26.95 -4.72
CA ASP A 291 3.53 28.39 -5.05
C ASP A 291 4.76 28.99 -4.37
#